data_AF-A0A517ZKG9-F1
#
_entry.id   AF-A0A517ZKG9-F1
#
_cell.length_a   1.000
_cell.length_b   1.000
_cell.length_c   1.000
_cell.angle_alpha   90.00
_cell.angle_beta   90.00
_cell.angle_gamma   90.00
#
_symmetry.space_group_name_H-M   'P 1'
#
loop_
_entity.id
_entity.type
_entity.pdbx_description
1 polymer ?
#
loop_
_entity_poly.entity_id
_entity_poly.type
_entity_poly.pdbx_seq_one_letter_code
_entity_poly.pdbx_strand_id
1 'polypeptide(L)'
;MPALSDRSATHRTDARFLLRFAATVMGVALTAGALAWVLIHFIGTTPHPGRVVFPVALFASTALLACGSTAMQRALLAIRRERQRLCRRHLCQAMLAGTLFCGVQSYALYCLIQNQTPATAQADANAFLIVFAGLHAMHFCVAMLFVCYIAVRTFAGRYDHEYYLGITLCTYFWHALGVVWMVILGVFVMALGMQ
;
A
#
# COMPACT_ATOMS: atom_id res chain seq x y z
N MET A 1 -13.48 -35.96 -35.30
CA MET A 1 -12.94 -35.51 -33.99
C MET A 1 -12.02 -34.30 -34.19
N PRO A 2 -12.50 -33.06 -33.97
CA PRO A 2 -11.63 -31.90 -33.79
C PRO A 2 -11.93 -31.24 -32.43
N ALA A 3 -11.21 -31.61 -31.37
CA ALA A 3 -11.46 -31.07 -30.03
C ALA A 3 -10.18 -30.94 -29.16
N LEU A 4 -8.98 -30.93 -29.76
CA LEU A 4 -7.72 -30.91 -29.00
C LEU A 4 -6.78 -29.73 -29.34
N SER A 5 -7.06 -28.91 -30.36
CA SER A 5 -6.16 -27.80 -30.73
C SER A 5 -6.41 -26.48 -30.01
N ASP A 6 -7.53 -26.32 -29.29
CA ASP A 6 -7.92 -25.02 -28.72
C ASP A 6 -7.51 -24.83 -27.23
N ARG A 7 -7.20 -25.92 -26.51
CA ARG A 7 -6.81 -25.84 -25.09
C ARG A 7 -5.40 -25.28 -24.86
N SER A 8 -4.55 -25.28 -25.88
CA SER A 8 -3.16 -24.79 -25.76
C SER A 8 -3.03 -23.27 -25.96
N ALA A 9 -4.02 -22.64 -26.60
CA ALA A 9 -4.02 -21.20 -26.89
C ALA A 9 -4.46 -20.37 -25.67
N THR A 10 -5.43 -20.87 -24.90
CA THR A 10 -5.94 -20.22 -23.68
C THR A 10 -4.93 -20.24 -22.52
N HIS A 11 -4.08 -21.26 -22.44
CA HIS A 11 -3.09 -21.41 -21.36
C HIS A 11 -1.86 -20.47 -21.49
N ARG A 12 -1.59 -19.94 -22.69
CA ARG A 12 -0.37 -19.13 -22.97
C ARG A 12 -0.57 -17.64 -22.66
N THR A 13 -1.81 -17.17 -22.61
CA THR A 13 -2.16 -15.80 -22.18
C THR A 13 -2.05 -15.61 -20.67
N ASP A 14 -2.17 -16.68 -19.88
CA ASP A 14 -2.12 -16.62 -18.42
C ASP A 14 -0.68 -16.51 -17.90
N ALA A 15 0.27 -17.26 -18.48
CA ALA A 15 1.66 -17.25 -18.01
C ALA A 15 2.31 -15.86 -18.09
N ARG A 16 2.13 -15.13 -19.20
CA ARG A 16 2.70 -13.78 -19.36
C ARG A 16 2.07 -12.76 -18.41
N PHE A 17 0.78 -12.89 -18.14
CA PHE A 17 0.09 -12.05 -17.17
C PHE A 17 0.60 -12.32 -15.76
N LEU A 18 0.65 -13.60 -15.36
CA LEU A 18 1.13 -14.02 -14.04
C LEU A 18 2.59 -13.61 -13.81
N LEU A 19 3.46 -13.77 -14.80
CA LEU A 19 4.85 -13.33 -14.71
C LEU A 19 4.97 -11.82 -14.51
N ARG A 20 4.21 -11.02 -15.27
CA ARG A 20 4.21 -9.55 -15.12
C ARG A 20 3.65 -9.13 -13.77
N PHE A 21 2.58 -9.78 -13.31
CA PHE A 21 1.98 -9.54 -12.00
C PHE A 21 2.97 -9.87 -10.88
N ALA A 22 3.54 -11.07 -10.88
CA ALA A 22 4.53 -11.49 -9.90
C ALA A 22 5.77 -10.58 -9.90
N ALA A 23 6.29 -10.22 -11.08
CA ALA A 23 7.42 -9.29 -11.19
C ALA A 23 7.09 -7.89 -10.66
N THR A 24 5.88 -7.39 -10.91
CA THR A 24 5.43 -6.08 -10.39
C THR A 24 5.32 -6.12 -8.86
N VAL A 25 4.69 -7.17 -8.31
CA VAL A 25 4.56 -7.36 -6.85
C VAL A 25 5.94 -7.49 -6.20
N MET A 26 6.83 -8.31 -6.77
CA MET A 26 8.20 -8.47 -6.28
C MET A 26 8.97 -7.15 -6.31
N GLY A 27 8.88 -6.40 -7.41
CA GLY A 27 9.50 -5.09 -7.54
C GLY A 27 8.99 -4.10 -6.48
N VAL A 28 7.68 -4.06 -6.23
CA VAL A 28 7.07 -3.24 -5.17
C VAL A 28 7.54 -3.68 -3.78
N ALA A 29 7.58 -4.98 -3.50
CA ALA A 29 8.02 -5.50 -2.21
C ALA A 29 9.50 -5.21 -1.95
N LEU A 30 10.38 -5.43 -2.95
CA LEU A 30 11.81 -5.16 -2.84
C LEU A 30 12.09 -3.67 -2.66
N THR A 31 11.38 -2.80 -3.40
CA THR A 31 11.57 -1.34 -3.26
C THR A 31 11.07 -0.82 -1.92
N ALA A 32 9.91 -1.30 -1.42
CA ALA A 32 9.43 -0.97 -0.09
C ALA A 32 10.38 -1.48 1.01
N GLY A 33 10.89 -2.72 0.88
CA GLY A 33 11.83 -3.31 1.82
C GLY A 33 13.19 -2.60 1.81
N ALA A 34 13.72 -2.27 0.64
CA ALA A 34 14.95 -1.50 0.49
C ALA A 34 14.81 -0.09 1.08
N LEU A 35 13.65 0.57 0.86
CA LEU A 35 13.35 1.85 1.50
C LEU A 35 13.33 1.72 3.02
N ALA A 36 12.62 0.73 3.56
CA ALA A 36 12.60 0.48 5.01
C ALA A 36 14.02 0.24 5.55
N TRP A 37 14.82 -0.58 4.87
CA TRP A 37 16.21 -0.85 5.26
C TRP A 37 17.08 0.42 5.25
N VAL A 38 16.97 1.25 4.21
CA VAL A 38 17.66 2.55 4.13
C VAL A 38 17.23 3.46 5.27
N LEU A 39 15.93 3.58 5.55
CA LEU A 39 15.44 4.40 6.64
C LEU A 39 15.98 3.90 7.99
N ILE A 40 15.96 2.59 8.24
CA ILE A 40 16.50 1.98 9.47
C ILE A 40 18.00 2.28 9.62
N HIS A 41 18.79 2.13 8.55
CA HIS A 41 20.24 2.25 8.63
C HIS A 41 20.74 3.70 8.67
N PHE A 42 20.13 4.60 7.89
CA PHE A 42 20.61 5.98 7.73
C PHE A 42 19.96 6.97 8.70
N ILE A 43 18.66 6.80 9.02
CA ILE A 43 17.99 7.63 10.04
C ILE A 43 18.28 7.05 11.43
N GLY A 44 18.51 5.73 11.49
CA GLY A 44 18.77 5.02 12.73
C GLY A 44 17.49 4.72 13.51
N THR A 45 17.67 3.86 14.50
CA THR A 45 16.70 3.61 15.57
C THR A 45 17.36 4.02 16.87
N THR A 46 17.43 5.31 17.17
CA THR A 46 17.87 5.72 18.51
C THR A 46 16.78 5.27 19.49
N PRO A 47 17.04 4.25 20.33
CA PRO A 47 16.05 3.80 21.28
C PRO A 47 15.88 4.92 22.29
N HIS A 48 14.73 5.57 22.29
CA HIS A 48 14.38 6.55 23.30
C HIS A 48 13.43 5.85 24.28
N PRO A 49 13.94 5.18 25.32
CA PRO A 49 13.08 4.49 26.28
C PRO A 49 12.07 5.49 26.85
N GLY A 50 10.79 5.24 26.58
CA GLY A 50 9.68 6.07 27.05
C GLY A 50 9.28 7.27 26.17
N ARG A 51 9.89 7.50 24.99
CA ARG A 51 9.40 8.53 24.05
C ARG A 51 9.22 7.97 22.63
N VAL A 52 7.97 7.93 22.21
CA VAL A 52 7.54 7.57 20.87
C VAL A 52 7.75 8.78 19.94
N VAL A 53 8.92 8.85 19.27
CA VAL A 53 9.27 9.94 18.36
C VAL A 53 8.75 9.63 16.94
N PHE A 54 7.44 9.76 16.69
CA PHE A 54 6.89 9.61 15.33
C PHE A 54 6.04 10.77 14.74
N PRO A 55 6.23 12.07 15.06
CA PRO A 55 5.47 13.10 14.36
C PRO A 55 5.72 13.06 12.83
N VAL A 56 6.98 13.00 12.42
CA VAL A 56 7.35 13.15 11.00
C VAL A 56 6.91 11.96 10.15
N ALA A 57 7.10 10.73 10.64
CA ALA A 57 6.68 9.52 9.92
C ALA A 57 5.15 9.46 9.76
N LEU A 58 4.39 9.87 10.79
CA LEU A 58 2.92 9.93 10.72
C LEU A 58 2.42 10.95 9.69
N PHE A 59 3.01 12.15 9.68
CA PHE A 59 2.66 13.17 8.68
C PHE A 59 3.07 12.72 7.26
N ALA A 60 4.24 12.13 7.11
CA ALA A 60 4.70 11.60 5.83
C ALA A 60 3.78 10.48 5.31
N SER A 61 3.42 9.50 6.14
CA SER A 61 2.48 8.43 5.81
C SER A 61 1.11 8.97 5.40
N THR A 62 0.60 9.97 6.11
CA THR A 62 -0.70 10.60 5.79
C THR A 62 -0.65 11.37 4.47
N ALA A 63 0.42 12.12 4.22
CA ALA A 63 0.63 12.81 2.95
C ALA A 63 0.75 11.82 1.78
N LEU A 64 1.45 10.70 1.96
CA LEU A 64 1.58 9.65 0.95
C LEU A 64 0.23 9.00 0.64
N LEU A 65 -0.60 8.71 1.64
CA LEU A 65 -1.96 8.19 1.43
C LEU A 65 -2.85 9.18 0.69
N ALA A 66 -2.80 10.47 1.04
CA ALA A 66 -3.54 11.52 0.34
C ALA A 66 -3.08 11.68 -1.13
N CYS A 67 -1.77 11.63 -1.37
CA CYS A 67 -1.20 11.60 -2.72
C CYS A 67 -1.65 10.35 -3.50
N GLY A 68 -1.65 9.17 -2.87
CA GLY A 68 -2.15 7.93 -3.48
C GLY A 68 -3.64 8.00 -3.80
N SER A 69 -4.44 8.55 -2.89
CA SER A 69 -5.88 8.74 -3.04
C SER A 69 -6.21 9.67 -4.20
N THR A 70 -5.55 10.83 -4.26
CA THR A 70 -5.72 11.78 -5.38
C THR A 70 -5.24 11.19 -6.71
N ALA A 71 -4.16 10.40 -6.72
CA ALA A 71 -3.69 9.70 -7.90
C ALA A 71 -4.70 8.64 -8.37
N MET A 72 -5.23 7.80 -7.48
CA MET A 72 -6.28 6.82 -7.81
C MET A 72 -7.52 7.49 -8.39
N GLN A 73 -7.97 8.59 -7.77
CA GLN A 73 -9.11 9.36 -8.26
C GLN A 73 -8.85 9.93 -9.66
N ARG A 74 -7.65 10.48 -9.91
CA ARG A 74 -7.26 10.99 -11.23
C ARG A 74 -7.14 9.87 -12.27
N ALA A 75 -6.70 8.68 -11.88
CA ALA A 75 -6.67 7.51 -12.77
C ALA A 75 -8.07 7.10 -13.22
N LEU A 76 -9.03 7.09 -12.28
CA LEU A 76 -10.44 6.81 -12.55
C LEU A 76 -11.08 7.87 -13.46
N LEU A 77 -10.82 9.15 -13.22
CA LEU A 77 -11.31 10.23 -14.08
C LEU A 77 -10.68 10.17 -15.48
N ALA A 78 -9.41 9.79 -15.58
CA ALA A 78 -8.72 9.67 -16.85
C ALA A 78 -9.28 8.53 -17.71
N ILE A 79 -9.55 7.35 -17.14
CA ILE A 79 -10.09 6.22 -17.92
C ILE A 79 -11.51 6.50 -18.42
N ARG A 80 -12.35 7.17 -17.62
CA ARG A 80 -13.70 7.61 -18.02
C ARG A 80 -13.71 8.61 -19.18
N ARG A 81 -12.62 9.35 -19.36
CA ARG A 81 -12.44 10.32 -20.47
C ARG A 81 -11.62 9.74 -21.62
N GLU A 82 -11.50 8.41 -21.68
CA GLU A 82 -10.68 7.67 -22.67
C GLU A 82 -9.18 8.03 -22.68
N ARG A 83 -8.68 8.69 -21.62
CA ARG A 83 -7.28 9.08 -21.49
C ARG A 83 -6.44 7.95 -20.90
N GLN A 84 -6.35 6.85 -21.64
CA GLN A 84 -5.60 5.61 -21.30
C GLN A 84 -4.19 5.88 -20.78
N ARG A 85 -3.40 6.72 -21.48
CA ARG A 85 -2.02 7.06 -21.09
C ARG A 85 -1.97 7.80 -19.75
N LEU A 86 -2.91 8.71 -19.51
CA LEU A 86 -2.99 9.48 -18.27
C LEU A 86 -3.44 8.58 -17.11
N CYS A 87 -4.37 7.65 -17.34
CA CYS A 87 -4.78 6.64 -16.38
C CYS A 87 -3.59 5.80 -15.90
N ARG A 88 -2.78 5.28 -16.84
CA ARG A 88 -1.57 4.50 -16.53
C ARG A 88 -0.57 5.30 -15.69
N ARG A 89 -0.34 6.58 -16.04
CA ARG A 89 0.56 7.46 -15.27
C ARG A 89 0.08 7.66 -13.84
N HIS A 90 -1.22 7.90 -13.65
CA HIS A 90 -1.79 8.09 -12.32
C HIS A 90 -1.81 6.79 -11.49
N LEU A 91 -2.04 5.63 -12.11
CA LEU A 91 -1.86 4.34 -11.44
C LEU A 91 -0.42 4.10 -11.00
N CYS A 92 0.58 4.46 -11.82
CA CYS A 92 1.98 4.39 -11.40
C CYS A 92 2.27 5.34 -10.22
N GLN A 93 1.70 6.54 -10.22
CA GLN A 93 1.83 7.47 -9.10
C GLN A 93 1.19 6.93 -7.82
N ALA A 94 0.00 6.33 -7.91
CA ALA A 94 -0.67 5.70 -6.78
C ALA A 94 0.14 4.51 -6.24
N MET A 95 0.65 3.66 -7.12
CA MET A 95 1.51 2.53 -6.76
C MET A 95 2.79 3.01 -6.08
N LEU A 96 3.48 4.03 -6.63
CA LEU A 96 4.66 4.62 -6.00
C LEU A 96 4.35 5.19 -4.61
N ALA A 97 3.29 5.98 -4.47
CA ALA A 97 2.89 6.54 -3.19
C ALA A 97 2.62 5.44 -2.15
N GLY A 98 1.97 4.35 -2.57
CA GLY A 98 1.77 3.19 -1.72
C GLY A 98 3.04 2.45 -1.35
N THR A 99 3.99 2.31 -2.28
CA THR A 99 5.28 1.66 -2.02
C THR A 99 6.08 2.46 -0.98
N LEU A 100 6.11 3.79 -1.14
CA LEU A 100 6.73 4.68 -0.18
C LEU A 100 6.05 4.59 1.19
N PHE A 101 4.71 4.54 1.21
CA PHE A 101 3.95 4.35 2.45
C PHE A 101 4.32 3.03 3.14
N CYS A 102 4.38 1.91 2.41
CA CYS A 102 4.84 0.63 2.96
C CYS A 102 6.21 0.75 3.63
N GLY A 103 7.20 1.35 2.95
CA GLY A 103 8.55 1.48 3.50
C GLY A 103 8.60 2.33 4.77
N VAL A 104 7.89 3.47 4.78
CA VAL A 104 7.80 4.35 5.97
C VAL A 104 7.09 3.63 7.13
N GLN A 105 6.02 2.89 6.84
CA GLN A 105 5.27 2.16 7.86
C GLN A 105 6.06 0.96 8.42
N SER A 106 6.82 0.25 7.59
CA SER A 106 7.73 -0.80 8.05
C SER A 106 8.80 -0.24 8.97
N TYR A 107 9.38 0.92 8.63
CA TYR A 107 10.31 1.64 9.50
C TYR A 107 9.64 2.05 10.84
N ALA A 108 8.45 2.65 10.79
CA ALA A 108 7.72 3.09 11.97
C ALA A 108 7.37 1.91 12.90
N LEU A 109 6.90 0.80 12.33
CA LEU A 109 6.59 -0.42 13.09
C LEU A 109 7.85 -1.04 13.70
N TYR A 110 8.95 -1.09 12.96
CA TYR A 110 10.24 -1.56 13.49
C TYR A 110 10.69 -0.73 14.70
N CYS A 111 10.64 0.60 14.58
CA CYS A 111 11.01 1.50 15.67
C CYS A 111 10.04 1.39 16.86
N LEU A 112 8.74 1.16 16.62
CA LEU A 112 7.77 0.95 17.69
C LEU A 112 8.11 -0.32 18.48
N ILE A 113 8.39 -1.44 17.81
CA ILE A 113 8.73 -2.72 18.45
C ILE A 113 10.03 -2.61 19.24
N GLN A 114 11.06 -1.94 18.70
CA GLN A 114 12.35 -1.79 19.39
C GLN A 114 12.28 -0.90 20.64
N ASN A 115 11.30 0.02 20.70
CA ASN A 115 11.15 0.93 21.85
C ASN A 115 10.29 0.33 22.99
N GLN A 116 9.81 -0.90 22.89
CA GLN A 116 9.04 -1.55 23.95
C GLN A 116 9.91 -2.42 24.86
N THR A 117 9.73 -2.28 26.18
CA THR A 117 10.18 -3.25 27.18
C THR A 117 9.09 -4.30 27.44
N PRO A 118 9.42 -5.52 27.93
CA PRO A 118 8.42 -6.55 28.24
C PRO A 118 7.28 -6.06 29.16
N ALA A 119 7.60 -5.19 30.12
CA ALA A 119 6.61 -4.60 31.04
C ALA A 119 5.68 -3.59 30.34
N THR A 120 6.20 -2.81 29.37
CA THR A 120 5.39 -1.85 28.60
C THR A 120 4.61 -2.50 27.45
N ALA A 121 5.05 -3.65 26.95
CA ALA A 121 4.35 -4.42 25.92
C ALA A 121 3.08 -5.10 26.47
N GLN A 122 3.04 -5.38 27.78
CA GLN A 122 1.90 -5.95 28.50
C GLN A 122 0.89 -4.91 28.99
N ALA A 123 1.18 -3.61 28.83
CA ALA A 123 0.19 -2.56 29.10
C ALA A 123 -0.89 -2.57 28.03
N ASP A 124 -2.17 -2.67 28.43
CA ASP A 124 -3.32 -2.89 27.53
C ASP A 124 -3.35 -1.94 26.32
N ALA A 125 -3.01 -0.67 26.51
CA ALA A 125 -2.99 0.33 25.44
C ALA A 125 -1.90 0.06 24.38
N ASN A 126 -0.70 -0.36 24.78
CA ASN A 126 0.41 -0.61 23.87
C ASN A 126 0.23 -1.91 23.08
N ALA A 127 -0.32 -2.94 23.71
CA ALA A 127 -0.68 -4.19 23.04
C ALA A 127 -1.73 -3.94 21.95
N PHE A 128 -2.76 -3.14 22.25
CA PHE A 128 -3.79 -2.75 21.28
C PHE A 128 -3.19 -2.01 20.07
N LEU A 129 -2.29 -1.05 20.31
CA LEU A 129 -1.62 -0.29 19.23
C LEU A 129 -0.81 -1.19 18.30
N ILE A 130 -0.05 -2.15 18.82
CA ILE A 130 0.72 -3.08 17.98
C ILE A 130 -0.20 -3.97 17.13
N VAL A 131 -1.23 -4.55 17.75
CA VAL A 131 -2.16 -5.44 17.03
C VAL A 131 -2.88 -4.67 15.93
N PHE A 132 -3.38 -3.47 16.21
CA PHE A 132 -4.04 -2.64 15.21
C PHE A 132 -3.09 -2.16 14.11
N ALA A 133 -1.86 -1.76 14.46
CA ALA A 133 -0.84 -1.40 13.47
C ALA A 133 -0.48 -2.59 12.56
N GLY A 134 -0.31 -3.78 13.14
CA GLY A 134 -0.06 -5.02 12.39
C GLY A 134 -1.22 -5.41 11.47
N LEU A 135 -2.46 -5.34 11.98
CA LEU A 135 -3.66 -5.59 11.19
C LEU A 135 -3.78 -4.59 10.02
N HIS A 136 -3.55 -3.31 10.27
CA HIS A 136 -3.57 -2.28 9.23
C HIS A 136 -2.48 -2.52 8.18
N ALA A 137 -1.27 -2.89 8.60
CA ALA A 137 -0.19 -3.25 7.69
C ALA A 137 -0.57 -4.44 6.78
N MET A 138 -1.16 -5.50 7.34
CA MET A 138 -1.64 -6.64 6.57
C MET A 138 -2.69 -6.23 5.52
N HIS A 139 -3.69 -5.43 5.92
CA HIS A 139 -4.73 -4.95 5.00
C HIS A 139 -4.14 -4.07 3.89
N PHE A 140 -3.16 -3.23 4.20
CA PHE A 140 -2.47 -2.41 3.21
C PHE A 140 -1.72 -3.26 2.17
N CYS A 141 -1.09 -4.36 2.59
CA CYS A 141 -0.47 -5.31 1.65
C CYS A 141 -1.50 -5.87 0.64
N VAL A 142 -2.70 -6.22 1.11
CA VAL A 142 -3.79 -6.67 0.22
C VAL A 142 -4.21 -5.56 -0.75
N ALA A 143 -4.33 -4.32 -0.28
CA ALA A 143 -4.62 -3.16 -1.14
C ALA A 143 -3.56 -2.98 -2.23
N MET A 144 -2.29 -3.11 -1.87
CA MET A 144 -1.18 -2.99 -2.81
C MET A 144 -1.20 -4.10 -3.88
N LEU A 145 -1.53 -5.35 -3.50
CA LEU A 145 -1.73 -6.44 -4.47
C LEU A 145 -2.84 -6.11 -5.46
N PHE A 146 -3.94 -5.53 -5.00
CA PHE A 146 -5.03 -5.07 -5.86
C PHE A 146 -4.58 -3.97 -6.84
N VAL A 147 -3.82 -2.98 -6.36
CA VAL A 147 -3.26 -1.93 -7.23
C VAL A 147 -2.32 -2.54 -8.28
N CYS A 148 -1.45 -3.49 -7.90
CA CYS A 148 -0.57 -4.18 -8.83
C CYS A 148 -1.37 -4.96 -9.89
N TYR A 149 -2.42 -5.66 -9.47
CA TYR A 149 -3.31 -6.40 -10.38
C TYR A 149 -3.98 -5.47 -11.39
N ILE A 150 -4.60 -4.39 -10.92
CA ILE A 150 -5.25 -3.38 -11.77
C ILE A 150 -4.24 -2.69 -12.68
N ALA A 151 -3.04 -2.37 -12.19
CA ALA A 151 -1.99 -1.78 -12.99
C ALA A 151 -1.62 -2.70 -14.16
N VAL A 152 -1.26 -3.96 -13.91
CA VAL A 152 -0.89 -4.91 -14.97
C VAL A 152 -2.01 -5.11 -15.98
N ARG A 153 -3.27 -5.20 -15.53
CA ARG A 153 -4.46 -5.26 -16.40
C ARG A 153 -4.62 -3.99 -17.25
N THR A 154 -4.39 -2.82 -16.67
CA THR A 154 -4.47 -1.53 -17.37
C THR A 154 -3.37 -1.41 -18.42
N PHE A 155 -2.14 -1.84 -18.11
CA PHE A 155 -1.03 -1.86 -19.07
C PHE A 155 -1.25 -2.87 -20.19
N ALA A 156 -1.96 -3.97 -19.92
CA ALA A 156 -2.41 -4.92 -20.92
C ALA A 156 -3.61 -4.44 -21.76
N GLY A 157 -4.12 -3.22 -21.55
CA GLY A 157 -5.23 -2.66 -22.32
C GLY A 157 -6.59 -3.31 -22.01
N ARG A 158 -6.75 -3.92 -20.83
CA ARG A 158 -7.98 -4.64 -20.44
C ARG A 158 -9.08 -3.74 -19.85
N TYR A 159 -8.85 -2.44 -19.77
CA TYR A 159 -9.82 -1.46 -19.27
C TYR A 159 -9.98 -0.34 -20.28
N ASP A 160 -11.20 0.14 -20.44
CA ASP A 160 -11.59 1.27 -21.29
C ASP A 160 -12.73 2.07 -20.62
N HIS A 161 -13.40 2.96 -21.36
CA HIS A 161 -14.45 3.81 -20.80
C HIS A 161 -15.78 3.05 -20.55
N GLU A 162 -15.97 1.85 -21.07
CA GLU A 162 -17.14 1.00 -20.81
C GLU A 162 -16.84 -0.02 -19.70
N TYR A 163 -15.60 -0.52 -19.68
CA TYR A 163 -15.12 -1.54 -18.77
C TYR A 163 -14.01 -0.99 -17.87
N TYR A 164 -14.39 -0.28 -16.80
CA TYR A 164 -13.46 0.26 -15.79
C TYR A 164 -13.89 -0.02 -14.34
N LEU A 165 -14.81 -0.97 -14.14
CA LEU A 165 -15.32 -1.35 -12.80
C LEU A 165 -14.18 -1.71 -11.84
N GLY A 166 -13.17 -2.46 -12.31
CA GLY A 166 -12.02 -2.84 -11.50
C GLY A 166 -11.22 -1.65 -10.96
N ILE A 167 -11.02 -0.61 -11.79
CA ILE A 167 -10.36 0.64 -11.37
C ILE A 167 -11.24 1.38 -10.36
N THR A 168 -12.56 1.39 -10.56
CA THR A 168 -13.52 2.03 -9.64
C THR A 168 -13.50 1.38 -8.26
N LEU A 169 -13.60 0.05 -8.20
CA LEU A 169 -13.56 -0.71 -6.94
C LEU A 169 -12.22 -0.52 -6.23
N CYS A 170 -11.11 -0.59 -6.96
CA CYS A 170 -9.78 -0.37 -6.41
C CYS A 170 -9.63 1.06 -5.85
N THR A 171 -10.21 2.07 -6.52
CA THR A 171 -10.21 3.46 -6.06
C THR A 171 -10.99 3.62 -4.75
N TYR A 172 -12.21 3.07 -4.68
CA TYR A 172 -13.00 3.14 -3.43
C TYR A 172 -12.35 2.37 -2.29
N PHE A 173 -11.76 1.21 -2.57
CA PHE A 173 -11.03 0.44 -1.58
C PHE A 173 -9.83 1.22 -1.02
N TRP A 174 -9.08 1.92 -1.88
CA TRP A 174 -8.00 2.80 -1.45
C TRP A 174 -8.48 3.95 -0.56
N HIS A 175 -9.60 4.59 -0.92
CA HIS A 175 -10.18 5.67 -0.10
C HIS A 175 -10.63 5.17 1.26
N ALA A 176 -11.29 4.01 1.33
CA ALA A 176 -11.70 3.39 2.59
C ALA A 176 -10.49 3.11 3.50
N LEU A 177 -9.37 2.66 2.93
CA LEU A 177 -8.12 2.44 3.66
C LEU A 177 -7.58 3.75 4.25
N GLY A 178 -7.64 4.84 3.49
CA GLY A 178 -7.28 6.18 3.97
C GLY A 178 -8.16 6.64 5.14
N VAL A 179 -9.47 6.37 5.10
CA VAL A 179 -10.38 6.70 6.21
C VAL A 179 -10.03 5.91 7.47
N VAL A 180 -9.78 4.60 7.36
CA VAL A 180 -9.36 3.77 8.50
C VAL A 180 -8.04 4.27 9.07
N TRP A 181 -7.09 4.67 8.22
CA TRP A 181 -5.83 5.26 8.67
C TRP A 181 -6.03 6.53 9.49
N MET A 182 -6.94 7.42 9.06
CA MET A 182 -7.24 8.64 9.83
C MET A 182 -7.81 8.34 11.22
N VAL A 183 -8.62 7.29 11.36
CA VAL A 183 -9.13 6.85 12.67
C VAL A 183 -7.99 6.36 13.56
N ILE A 184 -7.10 5.50 13.02
CA ILE A 184 -5.93 5.00 13.75
C ILE A 184 -5.02 6.16 14.18
N LEU A 185 -4.78 7.11 13.28
CA LEU A 185 -3.99 8.30 13.58
C LEU A 185 -4.63 9.13 14.70
N GLY A 186 -5.96 9.29 14.70
CA GLY A 186 -6.69 9.97 15.78
C GLY A 186 -6.51 9.29 17.14
N VAL A 187 -6.63 7.96 17.19
CA VAL A 187 -6.38 7.18 18.41
C VAL A 187 -4.93 7.32 18.87
N PHE A 188 -3.98 7.27 17.93
CA PHE A 188 -2.55 7.38 18.25
C PHE A 188 -2.19 8.76 18.82
N VAL A 189 -2.70 9.84 18.22
CA VAL A 189 -2.50 11.21 18.70
C VAL A 189 -3.11 11.39 20.09
N MET A 190 -4.32 10.85 20.33
CA MET A 190 -4.95 10.90 21.65
C MET A 190 -4.12 10.15 22.70
N ALA A 191 -3.63 8.96 22.37
CA ALA A 191 -2.79 8.17 23.27
C ALA A 191 -1.46 8.87 23.62
N LEU A 192 -0.84 9.57 22.66
CA LEU A 192 0.37 10.36 22.91
C LEU A 192 0.11 11.64 23.72
N GLY A 193 -1.06 12.27 23.56
CA GLY A 193 -1.44 13.46 24.32
C GLY A 193 -1.79 13.19 25.78
N MET A 194 -1.90 11.91 26.18
CA MET A 194 -2.18 11.47 27.55
C MET A 194 -0.90 11.11 28.35
N GLN A 195 0.29 11.25 27.75
CA GLN A 195 1.60 11.01 28.38
C GLN A 195 2.35 12.31 28.63
#